data_AF-A0A8T7AC05-F1
#
_entry.id   AF-A0A8T7AC05-F1
#
_cell.length_a   1.000
_cell.length_b   1.000
_cell.length_c   1.000
_cell.angle_alpha   90.00
_cell.angle_beta   90.00
_cell.angle_gamma   90.00
#
_symmetry.space_group_name_H-M   'P 1'
#
loop_
_entity.id
_entity.type
_entity.pdbx_description
1 polymer ?
#
loop_
_entity_poly.entity_id
_entity_poly.type
_entity_poly.pdbx_seq_one_letter_code
_entity_poly.pdbx_strand_id
1 'polypeptide(L)'
;MDPLKIIVAESNQEKENSLASKLIQQRNWQILTADKVESALKLAQVEKPDVVVLQGKLLGGALNFLVRLRSSIGTAFIPVLAVCGNVGPQQKELLKTGAQECLQQPVKSRELCALIKQLVEEPLVITEAPEGSVNDPQRMAALEQSQLLDSSPGDQFDLLTNLTAKILGVPVALVSLVDKDRQFFKSQYGLPEPWSISRETPLTHSFCQWVVTGKEQLVVEDAREDPVLRDNLAIHDLGVIAYAGLPITAGDNQIIGSFCAIDSHPRSWTFDELACLRDLSHITEACIAFEQEIFGWLESAPAIDRKQQAEISAAIFLAAKGIAATTRLLRRSGLDLNDEERNKLLDIVETLSQNQVKLSQ
;
A
#
# COMPACT_ATOMS: atom_id res chain seq x y z
N MET A 1 -14.23 -7.02 18.66
CA MET A 1 -13.95 -6.43 17.35
C MET A 1 -15.25 -5.91 16.80
N ASP A 2 -15.24 -4.72 16.23
CA ASP A 2 -16.38 -4.21 15.49
C ASP A 2 -16.59 -5.04 14.21
N PRO A 3 -17.82 -5.14 13.71
CA PRO A 3 -18.09 -5.90 12.49
C PRO A 3 -17.50 -5.17 11.27
N LEU A 4 -16.86 -5.92 10.37
CA LEU A 4 -16.38 -5.45 9.08
C LEU A 4 -17.55 -4.90 8.26
N LYS A 5 -17.54 -3.61 7.95
CA LYS A 5 -18.56 -2.95 7.14
C LYS A 5 -18.21 -3.06 5.67
N ILE A 6 -19.06 -3.74 4.93
CA ILE A 6 -18.87 -3.98 3.50
C ILE A 6 -20.03 -3.38 2.75
N ILE A 7 -19.75 -2.46 1.83
CA ILE A 7 -20.76 -2.02 0.86
C ILE A 7 -20.69 -2.95 -0.34
N VAL A 8 -21.79 -3.62 -0.65
CA VAL A 8 -21.97 -4.35 -1.91
C VAL A 8 -22.81 -3.49 -2.84
N ALA A 9 -22.13 -2.90 -3.82
CA ALA A 9 -22.74 -2.08 -4.85
C ALA A 9 -23.09 -3.01 -6.03
N GLU A 10 -24.34 -3.44 -6.10
CA GLU A 10 -24.82 -4.38 -7.10
C GLU A 10 -26.27 -4.15 -7.54
N SER A 11 -26.52 -4.60 -8.75
CA SER A 11 -27.78 -4.57 -9.47
C SER A 11 -28.96 -5.28 -8.83
N ASN A 12 -28.67 -6.43 -8.23
CA ASN A 12 -29.61 -7.53 -8.14
C ASN A 12 -29.52 -8.15 -6.75
N GLN A 13 -30.00 -7.38 -5.78
CA GLN A 13 -29.80 -7.67 -4.36
C GLN A 13 -30.56 -8.93 -3.90
N GLU A 14 -31.63 -9.32 -4.60
CA GLU A 14 -32.58 -10.36 -4.17
C GLU A 14 -32.35 -11.77 -4.75
N LYS A 15 -31.31 -11.99 -5.57
CA LYS A 15 -31.04 -13.31 -6.14
C LYS A 15 -30.19 -14.18 -5.21
N GLU A 16 -30.48 -15.47 -5.19
CA GLU A 16 -29.71 -16.49 -4.47
C GLU A 16 -28.21 -16.48 -4.84
N ASN A 17 -27.87 -15.99 -6.04
CA ASN A 17 -26.51 -15.82 -6.56
C ASN A 17 -25.96 -14.37 -6.49
N SER A 18 -26.57 -13.45 -5.73
CA SER A 18 -26.07 -12.08 -5.56
C SER A 18 -24.70 -12.06 -4.86
N LEU A 19 -23.97 -10.95 -4.97
CA LEU A 19 -22.70 -10.81 -4.25
C LEU A 19 -22.96 -10.69 -2.74
N ALA A 20 -24.01 -9.97 -2.35
CA ALA A 20 -24.42 -9.84 -0.96
C ALA A 20 -24.79 -11.20 -0.33
N SER A 21 -25.53 -12.06 -1.03
CA SER A 21 -25.91 -13.39 -0.51
C SER A 21 -24.69 -14.29 -0.26
N LYS A 22 -23.64 -14.16 -1.08
CA LYS A 22 -22.38 -14.88 -0.91
C LYS A 22 -21.58 -14.42 0.32
N LEU A 23 -21.81 -13.20 0.81
CA LEU A 23 -21.10 -12.61 1.93
C LEU A 23 -21.84 -12.68 3.27
N ILE A 24 -23.18 -12.72 3.24
CA ILE A 24 -24.02 -12.67 4.44
C ILE A 24 -23.81 -13.84 5.42
N GLN A 25 -23.11 -14.91 4.98
CA GLN A 25 -22.78 -16.07 5.81
C GLN A 25 -21.61 -15.80 6.78
N GLN A 26 -20.90 -14.67 6.65
CA GLN A 26 -19.77 -14.33 7.53
C GLN A 26 -20.27 -13.72 8.84
N ARG A 27 -19.91 -14.35 9.97
CA ARG A 27 -20.47 -14.05 11.30
C ARG A 27 -20.11 -12.67 11.88
N ASN A 28 -19.13 -11.96 11.31
CA ASN A 28 -18.67 -10.67 11.81
C ASN A 28 -18.71 -9.56 10.74
N TRP A 29 -19.47 -9.74 9.65
CA TRP A 29 -19.51 -8.78 8.55
C TRP A 29 -20.87 -8.09 8.49
N GLN A 30 -20.88 -6.77 8.51
CA GLN A 30 -22.05 -5.94 8.25
C GLN A 30 -22.12 -5.61 6.76
N ILE A 31 -23.05 -6.26 6.06
CA ILE A 31 -23.24 -6.05 4.62
C ILE A 31 -24.29 -4.97 4.38
N LEU A 32 -23.91 -3.89 3.70
CA LEU A 32 -24.79 -2.83 3.24
C LEU A 32 -24.90 -2.91 1.72
N THR A 33 -26.11 -2.86 1.17
CA THR A 33 -26.31 -3.00 -0.28
C THR A 33 -26.73 -1.69 -0.92
N ALA A 34 -26.24 -1.44 -2.14
CA ALA A 34 -26.64 -0.29 -2.95
C ALA A 34 -26.88 -0.72 -4.40
N ASP A 35 -27.99 -0.27 -4.99
CA ASP A 35 -28.41 -0.58 -6.37
C ASP A 35 -28.07 0.53 -7.37
N LYS A 36 -27.67 1.71 -6.86
CA LYS A 36 -27.36 2.93 -7.63
C LYS A 36 -26.04 3.57 -7.18
N VAL A 37 -25.35 4.23 -8.11
CA VAL A 37 -24.07 4.94 -7.87
C VAL A 37 -24.22 5.93 -6.72
N GLU A 38 -25.26 6.76 -6.78
CA GLU A 38 -25.51 7.83 -5.81
C GLU A 38 -25.75 7.26 -4.41
N SER A 39 -26.51 6.18 -4.31
CA SER A 39 -26.75 5.48 -3.05
C SER A 39 -25.47 4.87 -2.49
N ALA A 40 -24.67 4.21 -3.33
CA ALA A 40 -23.40 3.61 -2.94
C ALA A 40 -22.40 4.67 -2.46
N LEU A 41 -22.27 5.80 -3.16
CA LEU A 41 -21.40 6.91 -2.77
C LEU A 41 -21.85 7.56 -1.46
N LYS A 42 -23.17 7.77 -1.29
CA LYS A 42 -23.71 8.32 -0.04
C LYS A 42 -23.45 7.39 1.14
N LEU A 43 -23.65 6.09 0.96
CA LEU A 43 -23.33 5.10 1.99
C LEU A 43 -21.83 5.09 2.29
N ALA A 44 -20.96 5.13 1.27
CA ALA A 44 -19.51 5.16 1.49
C ALA A 44 -19.08 6.39 2.32
N GLN A 45 -19.68 7.54 2.08
CA GLN A 45 -19.42 8.77 2.84
C GLN A 45 -19.90 8.72 4.29
N VAL A 46 -21.08 8.13 4.53
CA VAL A 46 -21.71 8.13 5.85
C VAL A 46 -21.18 6.99 6.72
N GLU A 47 -21.11 5.79 6.16
CA GLU A 47 -20.84 4.56 6.90
C GLU A 47 -19.35 4.27 7.04
N LYS A 48 -18.54 4.83 6.14
CA LYS A 48 -17.08 4.61 6.02
C LYS A 48 -16.76 3.11 6.06
N PRO A 49 -17.17 2.36 5.02
CA PRO A 49 -16.95 0.92 4.99
C PRO A 49 -15.47 0.59 4.88
N ASP A 50 -15.11 -0.60 5.35
CA ASP A 50 -13.76 -1.12 5.24
C ASP A 50 -13.44 -1.61 3.83
N VAL A 51 -14.46 -2.00 3.05
CA VAL A 51 -14.33 -2.34 1.63
C VAL A 51 -15.64 -2.08 0.87
N VAL A 52 -15.51 -1.73 -0.40
CA VAL A 52 -16.61 -1.70 -1.37
C VAL A 52 -16.43 -2.83 -2.38
N VAL A 53 -17.44 -3.69 -2.51
CA VAL A 53 -17.53 -4.68 -3.57
C VAL A 53 -18.40 -4.13 -4.69
N LEU A 54 -17.82 -3.92 -5.87
CA LEU A 54 -18.45 -3.23 -6.99
C LEU A 54 -18.75 -4.19 -8.15
N GLN A 55 -20.02 -4.44 -8.49
CA GLN A 55 -20.36 -5.26 -9.65
C GLN A 55 -20.32 -4.45 -10.96
N GLY A 56 -19.35 -4.71 -11.83
CA GLY A 56 -19.01 -3.89 -13.00
C GLY A 56 -20.09 -3.75 -14.09
N LYS A 57 -21.13 -4.59 -14.10
CA LYS A 57 -22.26 -4.47 -15.05
C LYS A 57 -23.33 -3.45 -14.63
N LEU A 58 -23.32 -3.00 -13.38
CA LEU A 58 -24.36 -2.11 -12.86
C LEU A 58 -23.80 -0.96 -12.04
N LEU A 59 -24.62 0.08 -11.90
CA LEU A 59 -24.31 1.40 -11.33
C LEU A 59 -23.78 2.41 -12.36
N GLY A 60 -24.59 2.82 -13.34
CA GLY A 60 -24.36 4.07 -14.11
C GLY A 60 -22.95 4.27 -14.73
N GLY A 61 -22.17 3.19 -14.86
CA GLY A 61 -20.72 3.20 -15.09
C GLY A 61 -19.90 2.96 -13.80
N ALA A 62 -19.42 1.73 -13.59
CA ALA A 62 -18.51 1.39 -12.48
C ALA A 62 -17.25 2.27 -12.42
N LEU A 63 -16.78 2.74 -13.58
CA LEU A 63 -15.71 3.72 -13.69
C LEU A 63 -16.10 5.09 -13.11
N ASN A 64 -17.31 5.57 -13.38
CA ASN A 64 -17.81 6.82 -12.82
C ASN A 64 -17.93 6.73 -11.29
N PHE A 65 -18.41 5.59 -10.78
CA PHE A 65 -18.39 5.33 -9.34
C PHE A 65 -16.97 5.44 -8.77
N LEU A 66 -15.98 4.75 -9.35
CA LEU A 66 -14.59 4.80 -8.91
C LEU A 66 -14.01 6.22 -8.96
N VAL A 67 -14.17 6.92 -10.09
CA VAL A 67 -13.68 8.30 -10.23
C VAL A 67 -14.25 9.20 -9.13
N ARG A 68 -15.54 9.11 -8.85
CA ARG A 68 -16.20 9.91 -7.81
C ARG A 68 -15.78 9.50 -6.40
N LEU A 69 -15.63 8.21 -6.14
CA LEU A 69 -15.16 7.68 -4.86
C LEU A 69 -13.73 8.16 -4.56
N ARG A 70 -12.85 8.10 -5.58
CA ARG A 70 -11.45 8.53 -5.51
C ARG A 70 -11.28 10.06 -5.47
N SER A 71 -12.24 10.82 -6.01
CA SER A 71 -12.20 12.29 -6.00
C SER A 71 -12.58 12.92 -4.65
N SER A 72 -13.06 12.13 -3.68
CA SER A 72 -13.48 12.63 -2.36
C SER A 72 -12.53 12.14 -1.28
N ILE A 73 -11.92 13.06 -0.52
CA ILE A 73 -10.91 12.77 0.51
C ILE A 73 -11.40 11.71 1.50
N GLY A 74 -12.65 11.80 1.96
CA GLY A 74 -13.19 10.87 2.96
C GLY A 74 -13.58 9.48 2.43
N THR A 75 -13.44 9.23 1.13
CA THR A 75 -13.72 7.93 0.51
C THR A 75 -12.62 7.44 -0.41
N ALA A 76 -11.61 8.28 -0.68
CA ALA A 76 -10.58 8.01 -1.69
C ALA A 76 -9.76 6.77 -1.37
N PHE A 77 -9.60 6.45 -0.09
CA PHE A 77 -8.80 5.33 0.39
C PHE A 77 -9.61 4.04 0.62
N ILE A 78 -10.94 4.07 0.48
CA ILE A 78 -11.77 2.88 0.65
C ILE A 78 -11.37 1.84 -0.42
N PRO A 79 -10.92 0.63 -0.04
CA PRO A 79 -10.57 -0.43 -0.96
C PRO A 79 -11.78 -0.80 -1.80
N VAL A 80 -11.57 -0.97 -3.11
CA VAL A 80 -12.63 -1.41 -4.02
C VAL A 80 -12.25 -2.73 -4.66
N LEU A 81 -13.04 -3.77 -4.40
CA LEU A 81 -13.01 -5.04 -5.10
C LEU A 81 -14.04 -5.02 -6.22
N ALA A 82 -13.60 -4.95 -7.46
CA ALA A 82 -14.51 -5.00 -8.60
C ALA A 82 -14.81 -6.45 -9.00
N VAL A 83 -16.05 -6.70 -9.44
CA VAL A 83 -16.50 -7.98 -9.95
C VAL A 83 -17.03 -7.80 -11.37
N CYS A 84 -16.30 -8.35 -12.34
CA CYS A 84 -16.49 -8.15 -13.77
C CYS A 84 -17.19 -9.35 -14.42
N GLY A 85 -18.02 -9.08 -15.44
CA GLY A 85 -18.69 -10.15 -16.20
C GLY A 85 -17.80 -10.83 -17.24
N ASN A 86 -16.84 -10.10 -17.83
CA ASN A 86 -15.91 -10.58 -18.84
C ASN A 86 -14.47 -10.18 -18.46
N VAL A 87 -13.49 -11.04 -18.73
CA VAL A 87 -12.06 -10.68 -18.71
C VAL A 87 -11.75 -9.82 -19.93
N GLY A 88 -11.02 -8.72 -19.76
CA GLY A 88 -10.61 -7.90 -20.89
C GLY A 88 -10.43 -6.41 -20.56
N PRO A 89 -10.80 -5.49 -21.48
CA PRO A 89 -10.55 -4.05 -21.33
C PRO A 89 -11.14 -3.46 -20.05
N GLN A 90 -12.36 -3.87 -19.69
CA GLN A 90 -13.08 -3.36 -18.53
C GLN A 90 -12.33 -3.62 -17.21
N GLN A 91 -11.72 -4.79 -17.06
CA GLN A 91 -10.92 -5.11 -15.87
C GLN A 91 -9.71 -4.19 -15.76
N LYS A 92 -8.97 -4.01 -16.86
CA LYS A 92 -7.81 -3.12 -16.91
C LYS A 92 -8.18 -1.68 -16.59
N GLU A 93 -9.32 -1.22 -17.08
CA GLU A 93 -9.80 0.14 -16.86
C GLU A 93 -10.20 0.38 -15.41
N LEU A 94 -10.87 -0.59 -14.76
CA LEU A 94 -11.26 -0.49 -13.35
C LEU A 94 -10.04 -0.46 -12.41
N LEU A 95 -9.05 -1.32 -12.66
CA LEU A 95 -7.78 -1.31 -11.92
C LEU A 95 -7.05 0.04 -12.10
N LYS A 96 -6.94 0.53 -13.35
CA LYS A 96 -6.34 1.85 -13.63
C LYS A 96 -7.06 3.02 -12.97
N THR A 97 -8.37 2.90 -12.78
CA THR A 97 -9.21 3.94 -12.16
C THR A 97 -9.19 3.87 -10.62
N GLY A 98 -8.52 2.86 -10.05
CA GLY A 98 -8.27 2.75 -8.62
C GLY A 98 -9.06 1.67 -7.89
N ALA A 99 -9.63 0.67 -8.59
CA ALA A 99 -9.99 -0.58 -7.92
C ALA A 99 -8.70 -1.32 -7.51
N GLN A 100 -8.67 -1.88 -6.30
CA GLN A 100 -7.51 -2.64 -5.83
C GLN A 100 -7.43 -4.00 -6.53
N GLU A 101 -8.56 -4.68 -6.66
CA GLU A 101 -8.61 -6.02 -7.23
C GLU A 101 -9.84 -6.23 -8.10
N CYS A 102 -9.75 -7.22 -8.99
CA CYS A 102 -10.83 -7.55 -9.92
C CYS A 102 -11.05 -9.06 -10.00
N LEU A 103 -12.29 -9.50 -9.70
CA LEU A 103 -12.74 -10.87 -9.87
C LEU A 103 -13.60 -11.02 -11.13
N GLN A 104 -13.49 -12.17 -11.79
CA GLN A 104 -14.37 -12.51 -12.91
C GLN A 104 -15.58 -13.33 -12.41
N GLN A 105 -16.77 -13.02 -12.90
CA GLN A 105 -17.92 -13.90 -12.73
C GLN A 105 -17.76 -15.20 -13.53
N PRO A 106 -18.22 -16.35 -12.99
CA PRO A 106 -18.88 -16.52 -11.70
C PRO A 106 -17.90 -16.56 -10.51
N VAL A 107 -18.18 -15.74 -9.49
CA VAL A 107 -17.33 -15.64 -8.28
C VAL A 107 -17.73 -16.68 -7.24
N LYS A 108 -16.75 -17.43 -6.71
CA LYS A 108 -16.95 -18.36 -5.58
C LYS A 108 -16.92 -17.60 -4.26
N SER A 109 -17.77 -17.98 -3.29
CA SER A 109 -17.82 -17.29 -1.99
C SER A 109 -16.49 -17.31 -1.24
N ARG A 110 -15.75 -18.43 -1.30
CA ARG A 110 -14.44 -18.57 -0.65
C ARG A 110 -13.40 -17.57 -1.19
N GLU A 111 -13.37 -17.41 -2.50
CA GLU A 111 -12.44 -16.51 -3.20
C GLU A 111 -12.78 -15.04 -2.91
N LEU A 112 -14.07 -14.67 -3.01
CA LEU A 112 -14.55 -13.35 -2.64
C LEU A 112 -14.21 -12.98 -1.19
N CYS A 113 -14.44 -13.92 -0.27
CA CYS A 113 -14.13 -13.69 1.15
C CYS A 113 -12.63 -13.58 1.40
N ALA A 114 -11.80 -14.39 0.73
CA ALA A 114 -10.35 -14.34 0.87
C ALA A 114 -9.79 -12.99 0.42
N LEU A 115 -10.22 -12.50 -0.74
CA LEU A 115 -9.78 -11.19 -1.25
C LEU A 115 -10.29 -10.03 -0.40
N ILE A 116 -11.53 -10.07 0.10
CA ILE A 116 -11.98 -9.02 1.02
C ILE A 116 -11.13 -8.99 2.28
N LYS A 117 -10.81 -10.15 2.86
CA LYS A 117 -9.91 -10.20 4.03
C LYS A 117 -8.52 -9.68 3.72
N GLN A 118 -8.00 -9.97 2.53
CA GLN A 118 -6.72 -9.44 2.07
C GLN A 118 -6.80 -7.92 1.82
N LEU A 119 -7.93 -7.38 1.37
CA LEU A 119 -8.08 -5.94 1.15
C LEU A 119 -8.26 -5.17 2.46
N VAL A 120 -8.83 -5.84 3.45
CA VAL A 120 -9.05 -5.31 4.79
C VAL A 120 -8.13 -6.02 5.78
N GLU A 121 -6.85 -6.18 5.44
CA GLU A 121 -5.89 -6.89 6.31
C GLU A 121 -6.09 -6.43 7.76
N GLU A 122 -6.47 -7.37 8.64
CA GLU A 122 -6.44 -7.08 10.06
C GLU A 122 -4.96 -6.92 10.41
N PRO A 123 -4.56 -5.80 11.04
CA PRO A 123 -3.19 -5.68 11.49
C PRO A 123 -2.80 -6.86 12.37
N LEU A 124 -1.57 -7.33 12.21
CA LEU A 124 -0.98 -8.31 13.09
C LEU A 124 -1.03 -7.77 14.53
N VAL A 125 -1.82 -8.42 15.38
CA VAL A 125 -1.81 -8.18 16.82
C VAL A 125 -0.82 -9.15 17.43
N ILE A 126 0.32 -8.65 17.92
CA ILE A 126 1.36 -9.50 18.48
C ILE A 126 0.99 -9.87 19.92
N THR A 127 0.22 -10.94 20.07
CA THR A 127 -0.02 -11.55 21.39
C THR A 127 1.07 -12.54 21.77
N GLU A 128 1.64 -13.20 20.77
CA GLU A 128 2.79 -14.09 20.86
C GLU A 128 3.68 -13.86 19.63
N ALA A 129 4.97 -14.14 19.74
CA ALA A 129 5.91 -14.05 18.63
C ALA A 129 5.45 -14.97 17.47
N PRO A 130 5.29 -14.46 16.22
CA PRO A 130 5.00 -15.29 15.06
C PRO A 130 5.97 -16.46 14.92
N GLU A 131 5.46 -17.63 14.52
CA GLU A 131 6.28 -18.84 14.30
C GLU A 131 7.26 -18.72 13.13
N GLY A 132 7.11 -17.69 12.29
CA GLY A 132 7.98 -17.43 11.14
C GLY A 132 9.42 -17.12 11.54
N SER A 133 10.36 -17.48 10.67
CA SER A 133 11.79 -17.21 10.87
C SER A 133 12.27 -16.10 9.96
N VAL A 134 13.02 -15.15 10.53
CA VAL A 134 13.76 -14.15 9.74
C VAL A 134 14.76 -14.84 8.80
N ASN A 135 15.25 -16.02 9.17
CA ASN A 135 16.23 -16.81 8.40
C ASN A 135 15.58 -17.83 7.45
N ASP A 136 14.31 -17.64 7.07
CA ASP A 136 13.70 -18.47 6.04
C ASP A 136 14.56 -18.50 4.77
N PRO A 137 15.00 -19.68 4.28
CA PRO A 137 15.93 -19.76 3.16
C PRO A 137 15.42 -19.16 1.86
N GLN A 138 14.12 -19.27 1.57
CA GLN A 138 13.54 -18.71 0.34
C GLN A 138 13.53 -17.19 0.42
N ARG A 139 13.17 -16.65 1.59
CA ARG A 139 13.19 -15.22 1.87
C ARG A 139 14.59 -14.62 1.81
N MET A 140 15.58 -15.30 2.40
CA MET A 140 16.98 -14.89 2.36
C MET A 140 17.51 -14.87 0.92
N ALA A 141 17.21 -15.91 0.13
CA ALA A 141 17.58 -15.95 -1.28
C ALA A 141 16.96 -14.79 -2.07
N ALA A 142 15.68 -14.47 -1.83
CA ALA A 142 15.02 -13.33 -2.47
C ALA A 142 15.62 -11.98 -2.04
N LEU A 143 15.98 -11.82 -0.77
CA LEU A 143 16.64 -10.62 -0.28
C LEU A 143 18.04 -10.45 -0.90
N GLU A 144 18.84 -11.51 -0.98
CA GLU A 144 20.15 -11.48 -1.66
C GLU A 144 20.01 -11.16 -3.15
N GLN A 145 19.06 -11.80 -3.85
CA GLN A 145 18.77 -11.55 -5.26
C GLN A 145 18.23 -10.13 -5.53
N SER A 146 17.69 -9.45 -4.52
CA SER A 146 17.27 -8.05 -4.67
C SER A 146 18.44 -7.08 -4.87
N GLN A 147 19.67 -7.46 -4.46
CA GLN A 147 20.85 -6.60 -4.47
C GLN A 147 20.67 -5.27 -3.70
N LEU A 148 19.66 -5.17 -2.82
CA LEU A 148 19.36 -3.96 -2.07
C LEU A 148 20.17 -3.83 -0.76
N LEU A 149 20.57 -4.95 -0.17
CA LEU A 149 21.39 -4.97 1.05
C LEU A 149 22.73 -4.27 0.80
N ASP A 150 23.16 -3.45 1.76
CA ASP A 150 24.40 -2.66 1.72
C ASP A 150 24.56 -1.75 0.49
N SER A 151 23.47 -1.56 -0.28
CA SER A 151 23.47 -0.68 -1.44
C SER A 151 23.43 0.80 -1.02
N SER A 152 23.87 1.66 -1.93
CA SER A 152 23.77 3.11 -1.73
C SER A 152 22.30 3.55 -1.54
N PRO A 153 22.06 4.66 -0.81
CA PRO A 153 20.73 5.26 -0.76
C PRO A 153 20.20 5.54 -2.17
N GLY A 154 18.90 5.38 -2.36
CA GLY A 154 18.25 5.67 -3.65
C GLY A 154 17.31 6.86 -3.51
N ASP A 155 17.49 7.86 -4.36
CA ASP A 155 16.70 9.12 -4.35
C ASP A 155 15.18 8.87 -4.38
N GLN A 156 14.73 7.82 -5.08
CA GLN A 156 13.33 7.45 -5.15
C GLN A 156 12.80 6.92 -3.81
N PHE A 157 13.59 6.14 -3.07
CA PHE A 157 13.21 5.64 -1.75
C PHE A 157 13.22 6.76 -0.70
N ASP A 158 14.23 7.65 -0.77
CA ASP A 158 14.34 8.82 0.10
C ASP A 158 13.18 9.80 -0.09
N LEU A 159 12.67 9.91 -1.33
CA LEU A 159 11.46 10.68 -1.59
C LEU A 159 10.24 10.05 -0.91
N LEU A 160 10.08 8.72 -0.96
CA LEU A 160 8.94 8.02 -0.36
C LEU A 160 8.93 8.09 1.17
N THR A 161 10.07 7.88 1.83
CA THR A 161 10.17 8.00 3.30
C THR A 161 9.91 9.44 3.75
N ASN A 162 10.47 10.43 3.05
CA ASN A 162 10.22 11.85 3.32
C ASN A 162 8.76 12.24 3.11
N LEU A 163 8.10 11.72 2.06
CA LEU A 163 6.68 11.95 1.83
C LEU A 163 5.82 11.34 2.92
N THR A 164 6.12 10.11 3.32
CA THR A 164 5.42 9.41 4.40
C THR A 164 5.44 10.23 5.68
N ALA A 165 6.64 10.66 6.11
CA ALA A 165 6.80 11.50 7.29
C ALA A 165 5.99 12.80 7.18
N LYS A 166 5.96 13.42 6.00
CA LYS A 166 5.22 14.67 5.77
C LYS A 166 3.71 14.52 5.67
N ILE A 167 3.21 13.42 5.12
CA ILE A 167 1.78 13.15 4.92
C ILE A 167 1.17 12.73 6.26
N LEU A 168 1.79 11.75 6.91
CA LEU A 168 1.29 11.19 8.16
C LEU A 168 1.66 12.04 9.38
N GLY A 169 2.59 12.99 9.22
CA GLY A 169 3.04 13.85 10.32
C GLY A 169 3.81 13.06 11.38
N VAL A 170 4.53 12.02 10.98
CA VAL A 170 5.34 11.17 11.87
C VAL A 170 6.81 11.61 11.84
N PRO A 171 7.55 11.48 12.95
CA PRO A 171 8.96 11.87 13.00
C PRO A 171 9.87 10.95 12.19
N VAL A 172 9.52 9.67 12.03
CA VAL A 172 10.38 8.68 11.39
C VAL A 172 9.61 7.84 10.37
N ALA A 173 10.23 7.57 9.21
CA ALA A 173 9.73 6.64 8.21
C ALA A 173 10.89 5.90 7.54
N LEU A 174 10.75 4.60 7.28
CA LEU A 174 11.83 3.73 6.82
C LEU A 174 11.40 2.84 5.65
N VAL A 175 12.35 2.58 4.76
CA VAL A 175 12.38 1.36 3.92
C VAL A 175 13.40 0.44 4.59
N SER A 176 12.92 -0.50 5.41
CA SER A 176 13.74 -1.42 6.20
C SER A 176 13.79 -2.78 5.54
N LEU A 177 14.98 -3.35 5.37
CA LEU A 177 15.23 -4.70 4.89
C LEU A 177 15.76 -5.53 6.04
N VAL A 178 15.19 -6.72 6.26
CA VAL A 178 15.54 -7.54 7.42
C VAL A 178 16.49 -8.64 6.98
N ASP A 179 17.73 -8.56 7.45
CA ASP A 179 18.79 -9.55 7.21
C ASP A 179 18.82 -10.57 8.37
N LYS A 180 19.76 -11.51 8.34
CA LYS A 180 19.88 -12.61 9.32
C LYS A 180 20.10 -12.15 10.77
N ASP A 181 20.81 -11.04 10.97
CA ASP A 181 21.29 -10.55 12.28
C ASP A 181 21.11 -9.03 12.47
N ARG A 182 20.62 -8.33 11.45
CA ARG A 182 20.38 -6.89 11.47
C ARG A 182 19.15 -6.50 10.65
N GLN A 183 18.65 -5.29 10.87
CA GLN A 183 17.84 -4.60 9.87
C GLN A 183 18.68 -3.50 9.21
N PHE A 184 18.64 -3.46 7.89
CA PHE A 184 19.32 -2.48 7.05
C PHE A 184 18.32 -1.49 6.47
N PHE A 185 18.63 -0.20 6.49
CA PHE A 185 17.73 0.86 6.04
C PHE A 185 18.08 1.26 4.61
N LYS A 186 17.39 0.70 3.59
CA LYS A 186 17.53 1.12 2.19
C LYS A 186 17.24 2.63 2.04
N SER A 187 16.28 3.13 2.83
CA SER A 187 16.03 4.56 3.02
C SER A 187 15.54 4.82 4.43
N GLN A 188 15.87 6.00 4.96
CA GLN A 188 15.41 6.46 6.26
C GLN A 188 15.15 7.97 6.25
N TYR A 189 14.11 8.38 6.96
CA TYR A 189 13.85 9.76 7.31
C TYR A 189 13.76 9.89 8.83
N GLY A 190 14.45 10.89 9.38
CA GLY A 190 14.27 11.34 10.76
C GLY A 190 14.97 10.50 11.83
N LEU A 191 15.75 9.46 11.48
CA LEU A 191 16.53 8.73 12.48
C LEU A 191 17.66 9.60 13.05
N PRO A 192 17.95 9.51 14.37
CA PRO A 192 19.07 10.20 14.98
C PRO A 192 20.41 9.50 14.66
N GLU A 193 21.51 10.20 14.89
CA GLU A 193 22.83 9.58 14.95
C GLU A 193 22.92 8.62 16.16
N PRO A 194 23.67 7.50 16.07
CA PRO A 194 24.51 7.10 14.93
C PRO A 194 23.75 6.38 13.80
N TRP A 195 22.48 6.05 14.00
CA TRP A 195 21.69 5.16 13.14
C TRP A 195 21.45 5.71 11.74
N SER A 196 21.33 7.02 11.61
CA SER A 196 21.22 7.70 10.32
C SER A 196 22.47 7.53 9.43
N ILE A 197 23.64 7.38 10.05
CA ILE A 197 24.93 7.18 9.38
C ILE A 197 25.18 5.70 9.11
N SER A 198 25.02 4.84 10.12
CA SER A 198 25.23 3.39 9.97
C SER A 198 24.21 2.75 9.03
N ARG A 199 23.00 3.33 8.95
CA ARG A 199 21.87 2.80 8.20
C ARG A 199 21.48 1.38 8.57
N GLU A 200 21.74 0.98 9.80
CA GLU A 200 21.37 -0.35 10.28
C GLU A 200 21.22 -0.36 11.80
N THR A 201 20.50 -1.35 12.30
CA THR A 201 20.45 -1.71 13.72
C THR A 201 20.44 -3.24 13.88
N PRO A 202 20.85 -3.77 15.04
CA PRO A 202 20.65 -5.19 15.35
C PRO A 202 19.16 -5.57 15.37
N LEU A 203 18.84 -6.86 15.21
CA LEU A 203 17.45 -7.33 15.29
C LEU A 203 16.76 -7.07 16.64
N THR A 204 17.53 -6.85 17.71
CA THR A 204 17.00 -6.43 19.03
C THR A 204 16.27 -5.08 19.00
N HIS A 205 16.45 -4.30 17.93
CA HIS A 205 15.80 -3.01 17.68
C HIS A 205 14.74 -3.08 16.58
N SER A 206 14.50 -4.27 16.00
CA SER A 206 13.68 -4.41 14.81
C SER A 206 12.23 -4.71 15.15
N PHE A 207 11.35 -3.77 14.84
CA PHE A 207 9.91 -4.03 14.74
C PHE A 207 9.58 -4.67 13.39
N CYS A 208 10.31 -4.27 12.33
CA CYS A 208 10.14 -4.76 10.97
C CYS A 208 10.35 -6.28 10.85
N GLN A 209 11.14 -6.90 11.73
CA GLN A 209 11.29 -8.35 11.74
C GLN A 209 9.95 -9.07 11.95
N TRP A 210 9.03 -8.48 12.72
CA TRP A 210 7.73 -9.06 13.02
C TRP A 210 6.76 -8.95 11.84
N VAL A 211 6.87 -7.90 11.02
CA VAL A 211 6.19 -7.82 9.71
C VAL A 211 6.69 -8.94 8.80
N VAL A 212 8.01 -9.16 8.76
CA VAL A 212 8.62 -10.20 7.92
C VAL A 212 8.23 -11.61 8.38
N THR A 213 8.32 -11.91 9.67
CA THR A 213 8.00 -13.24 10.19
C THR A 213 6.51 -13.51 10.25
N GLY A 214 5.70 -12.49 10.53
CA GLY A 214 4.24 -12.56 10.55
C GLY A 214 3.60 -12.58 9.17
N LYS A 215 4.32 -12.09 8.15
CA LYS A 215 3.87 -11.98 6.75
C LYS A 215 2.62 -11.11 6.55
N GLU A 216 2.39 -10.18 7.47
CA GLU A 216 1.23 -9.28 7.50
C GLU A 216 1.68 -7.90 7.99
N GLN A 217 0.86 -6.88 7.74
CA GLN A 217 1.12 -5.55 8.28
C GLN A 217 1.10 -5.58 9.82
N LEU A 218 1.97 -4.80 10.47
CA LEU A 218 2.02 -4.66 11.92
C LEU A 218 1.61 -3.24 12.30
N VAL A 219 0.62 -3.10 13.16
CA VAL A 219 0.16 -1.81 13.68
C VAL A 219 0.16 -1.85 15.20
N VAL A 220 0.89 -0.91 15.80
CA VAL A 220 1.16 -0.81 17.23
C VAL A 220 0.85 0.62 17.65
N GLU A 221 -0.10 0.76 18.57
CA GLU A 221 -0.48 2.08 19.11
C GLU A 221 0.51 2.56 20.18
N ASP A 222 0.93 1.67 21.08
CA ASP A 222 1.92 1.92 22.12
C ASP A 222 2.72 0.64 22.42
N ALA A 223 3.96 0.60 21.94
CA ALA A 223 4.84 -0.55 22.05
C ALA A 223 5.21 -0.90 23.51
N ARG A 224 5.07 0.04 24.45
CA ARG A 224 5.39 -0.18 25.86
C ARG A 224 4.36 -1.08 26.55
N GLU A 225 3.15 -1.10 26.01
CA GLU A 225 2.03 -1.92 26.49
C GLU A 225 1.91 -3.25 25.71
N ASP A 226 2.66 -3.39 24.61
CA ASP A 226 2.62 -4.58 23.77
C ASP A 226 3.38 -5.76 24.44
N PRO A 227 2.75 -6.93 24.63
CA PRO A 227 3.35 -8.06 25.35
C PRO A 227 4.67 -8.57 24.75
N VAL A 228 4.88 -8.40 23.45
CA VAL A 228 6.05 -8.92 22.72
C VAL A 228 7.07 -7.82 22.42
N LEU A 229 6.61 -6.59 22.19
CA LEU A 229 7.49 -5.48 21.80
C LEU A 229 7.99 -4.64 22.99
N ARG A 230 7.36 -4.70 24.17
CA ARG A 230 7.72 -3.83 25.32
C ARG A 230 9.18 -3.91 25.78
N ASP A 231 9.86 -5.02 25.49
CA ASP A 231 11.27 -5.24 25.83
C ASP A 231 12.22 -4.94 24.65
N ASN A 232 11.70 -4.46 23.52
CA ASN A 232 12.49 -4.11 22.33
C ASN A 232 13.31 -2.84 22.58
N LEU A 233 14.61 -2.90 22.26
CA LEU A 233 15.54 -1.81 22.58
C LEU A 233 15.28 -0.53 21.78
N ALA A 234 14.57 -0.61 20.64
CA ALA A 234 14.21 0.57 19.87
C ALA A 234 13.25 1.51 20.60
N ILE A 235 12.50 1.03 21.60
CA ILE A 235 11.66 1.89 22.44
C ILE A 235 12.54 2.92 23.16
N HIS A 236 13.66 2.49 23.75
CA HIS A 236 14.54 3.34 24.54
C HIS A 236 15.60 4.05 23.69
N ASP A 237 16.20 3.35 22.73
CA ASP A 237 17.36 3.86 21.97
C ASP A 237 16.95 4.71 20.76
N LEU A 238 15.73 4.51 20.24
CA LEU A 238 15.21 5.16 19.04
C LEU A 238 13.88 5.90 19.27
N GLY A 239 13.25 5.72 20.43
CA GLY A 239 11.96 6.34 20.75
C GLY A 239 10.80 5.78 19.93
N VAL A 240 10.85 4.50 19.53
CA VAL A 240 9.77 3.85 18.78
C VAL A 240 8.62 3.52 19.72
N ILE A 241 7.59 4.37 19.78
CA ILE A 241 6.42 4.16 20.65
C ILE A 241 5.21 3.67 19.85
N ALA A 242 4.84 4.36 18.77
CA ALA A 242 3.84 3.85 17.84
C ALA A 242 4.51 3.44 16.53
N TYR A 243 4.01 2.37 15.92
CA TYR A 243 4.57 1.79 14.71
C TYR A 243 3.46 1.32 13.78
N ALA A 244 3.55 1.66 12.50
CA ALA A 244 2.79 1.01 11.44
C ALA A 244 3.76 0.56 10.35
N GLY A 245 3.78 -0.72 10.04
CA GLY A 245 4.69 -1.31 9.05
C GLY A 245 3.95 -2.22 8.09
N LEU A 246 4.16 -2.00 6.80
CA LEU A 246 3.60 -2.78 5.72
C LEU A 246 4.71 -3.68 5.16
N PRO A 247 4.40 -4.92 4.74
CA PRO A 247 5.39 -5.79 4.12
C PRO A 247 5.89 -5.19 2.80
N ILE A 248 7.16 -5.44 2.50
CA ILE A 248 7.77 -5.19 1.19
C ILE A 248 8.19 -6.52 0.60
N THR A 249 7.75 -6.81 -0.62
CA THR A 249 8.07 -8.05 -1.34
C THR A 249 9.15 -7.88 -2.41
N ALA A 250 9.84 -8.98 -2.72
CA ALA A 250 10.74 -9.11 -3.86
C ALA A 250 10.75 -10.55 -4.41
N GLY A 251 11.20 -10.71 -5.66
CA GLY A 251 11.32 -12.01 -6.32
C GLY A 251 9.97 -12.74 -6.41
N ASP A 252 9.93 -14.01 -6.00
CA ASP A 252 8.73 -14.85 -5.94
C ASP A 252 7.81 -14.47 -4.76
N ASN A 253 7.43 -13.19 -4.68
CA ASN A 253 6.53 -12.63 -3.67
C ASN A 253 7.00 -12.87 -2.22
N GLN A 254 8.32 -12.90 -2.01
CA GLN A 254 8.91 -13.09 -0.67
C GLN A 254 8.98 -11.76 0.05
N ILE A 255 8.53 -11.71 1.31
CA ILE A 255 8.57 -10.51 2.13
C ILE A 255 9.99 -10.33 2.66
N ILE A 256 10.72 -9.34 2.14
CA ILE A 256 12.14 -9.11 2.44
C ILE A 256 12.36 -7.98 3.46
N GLY A 257 11.30 -7.22 3.77
CA GLY A 257 11.40 -6.04 4.61
C GLY A 257 10.05 -5.41 4.94
N SER A 258 10.09 -4.16 5.40
CA SER A 258 8.91 -3.37 5.71
C SER A 258 9.07 -1.89 5.33
N PHE A 259 7.99 -1.31 4.80
CA PHE A 259 7.80 0.12 4.67
C PHE A 259 7.03 0.61 5.89
N CYS A 260 7.65 1.44 6.73
CA CYS A 260 7.07 1.75 8.03
C CYS A 260 7.11 3.24 8.39
N ALA A 261 6.14 3.62 9.23
CA ALA A 261 5.98 4.92 9.85
C ALA A 261 6.04 4.74 11.37
N ILE A 262 6.75 5.65 12.05
CA ILE A 262 7.08 5.53 13.47
C ILE A 262 6.83 6.85 14.17
N ASP A 263 6.16 6.79 15.33
CA ASP A 263 5.90 7.92 16.21
C ASP A 263 6.53 7.71 17.59
N SER A 264 6.94 8.82 18.21
CA SER A 264 7.51 8.83 19.56
C SER A 264 6.47 9.03 20.66
N HIS A 265 5.20 9.07 20.29
CA HIS A 265 4.05 9.12 21.18
C HIS A 265 3.05 8.03 20.80
N PRO A 266 2.18 7.61 21.73
CA PRO A 266 1.08 6.70 21.41
C PRO A 266 0.20 7.28 20.30
N ARG A 267 -0.19 6.43 19.35
CA ARG A 267 -0.94 6.85 18.17
C ARG A 267 -1.96 5.81 17.76
N SER A 268 -3.22 6.21 17.66
CA SER A 268 -4.23 5.42 16.95
C SER A 268 -4.13 5.68 15.47
N TRP A 269 -3.67 4.68 14.72
CA TRP A 269 -3.52 4.74 13.27
C TRP A 269 -4.88 4.66 12.60
N THR A 270 -5.21 5.68 11.81
CA THR A 270 -6.48 5.73 11.09
C THR A 270 -6.43 4.86 9.83
N PHE A 271 -7.61 4.46 9.36
CA PHE A 271 -7.74 3.70 8.11
C PHE A 271 -7.08 4.43 6.91
N ASP A 272 -7.30 5.74 6.79
CA ASP A 272 -6.75 6.55 5.69
C ASP A 272 -5.22 6.62 5.76
N GLU A 273 -4.64 6.68 6.96
CA GLU A 273 -3.18 6.67 7.15
C GLU A 273 -2.57 5.31 6.77
N LEU A 274 -3.19 4.21 7.19
CA LEU A 274 -2.75 2.86 6.85
C LEU A 274 -2.91 2.58 5.34
N ALA A 275 -3.99 3.05 4.73
CA ALA A 275 -4.18 2.96 3.29
C ALA A 275 -3.15 3.77 2.52
N CYS A 276 -2.86 5.00 2.95
CA CYS A 276 -1.79 5.80 2.35
C CYS A 276 -0.42 5.12 2.50
N LEU A 277 -0.13 4.52 3.65
CA LEU A 277 1.12 3.80 3.89
C LEU A 277 1.22 2.55 3.01
N ARG A 278 0.11 1.84 2.80
CA ARG A 278 0.02 0.69 1.87
C ARG A 278 0.29 1.10 0.43
N ASP A 279 -0.31 2.18 -0.05
CA ASP A 279 -0.08 2.68 -1.41
C ASP A 279 1.39 3.07 -1.62
N LEU A 280 2.03 3.69 -0.63
CA LEU A 280 3.46 4.03 -0.67
C LEU A 280 4.36 2.78 -0.58
N SER A 281 3.92 1.73 0.14
CA SER A 281 4.58 0.43 0.14
C SER A 281 4.56 -0.20 -1.25
N HIS A 282 3.41 -0.23 -1.94
CA HIS A 282 3.31 -0.75 -3.30
C HIS A 282 4.19 0.02 -4.30
N ILE A 283 4.32 1.34 -4.13
CA ILE A 283 5.25 2.13 -4.95
C ILE A 283 6.70 1.75 -4.64
N THR A 284 7.01 1.50 -3.37
CA THR A 284 8.34 1.00 -2.95
C THR A 284 8.67 -0.34 -3.61
N GLU A 285 7.73 -1.28 -3.63
CA GLU A 285 7.87 -2.57 -4.31
C GLU A 285 8.09 -2.41 -5.83
N ALA A 286 7.34 -1.50 -6.46
CA ALA A 286 7.55 -1.19 -7.88
C ALA A 286 8.96 -0.60 -8.15
N CYS A 287 9.49 0.23 -7.25
CA CYS A 287 10.87 0.72 -7.34
C CYS A 287 11.89 -0.42 -7.19
N ILE A 288 11.63 -1.39 -6.32
CA ILE A 288 12.50 -2.56 -6.13
C ILE A 288 12.52 -3.44 -7.37
N ALA A 289 11.34 -3.81 -7.87
CA ALA A 289 11.22 -4.61 -9.09
C ALA A 289 11.96 -3.95 -10.26
N PHE A 290 11.86 -2.63 -10.37
CA PHE A 290 12.58 -1.87 -11.39
C PHE A 290 14.11 -1.88 -11.20
N GLU A 291 14.63 -1.70 -9.98
CA GLU A 291 16.07 -1.84 -9.72
C GLU A 291 16.55 -3.25 -10.10
N GLN A 292 15.80 -4.30 -9.75
CA GLN A 292 16.12 -5.69 -10.10
C GLN A 292 16.14 -5.92 -11.62
N GLU A 293 15.19 -5.36 -12.36
CA GLU A 293 15.18 -5.43 -13.82
C GLU A 293 16.42 -4.74 -14.41
N ILE A 294 16.78 -3.54 -13.94
CA ILE A 294 18.00 -2.85 -14.37
C ILE A 294 19.25 -3.69 -14.10
N PHE A 295 19.37 -4.27 -12.90
CA PHE A 295 20.53 -5.10 -12.55
C PHE A 295 20.62 -6.35 -13.42
N GLY A 296 19.50 -7.06 -13.60
CA GLY A 296 19.44 -8.20 -14.51
C GLY A 296 19.87 -7.82 -15.93
N TRP A 297 19.53 -6.61 -16.40
CA TRP A 297 19.93 -6.13 -17.72
C TRP A 297 21.41 -5.75 -17.81
N LEU A 298 21.97 -5.14 -16.76
CA LEU A 298 23.40 -4.81 -16.66
C LEU A 298 24.27 -6.07 -16.69
N GLU A 299 23.80 -7.17 -16.08
CA GLU A 299 24.50 -8.46 -16.11
C GLU A 299 24.33 -9.22 -17.44
N SER A 300 23.25 -8.97 -18.19
CA SER A 300 22.84 -9.81 -19.32
C SER A 300 23.13 -9.27 -20.74
N ALA A 301 23.44 -7.99 -20.96
CA ALA A 301 23.43 -7.42 -22.32
C ALA A 301 24.66 -6.57 -22.74
N PRO A 302 25.16 -6.73 -23.99
CA PRO A 302 25.96 -5.71 -24.64
C PRO A 302 25.09 -4.53 -25.10
N ALA A 303 25.45 -3.32 -24.65
CA ALA A 303 25.02 -1.99 -25.09
C ALA A 303 23.61 -1.84 -25.72
N ILE A 304 22.59 -1.61 -24.88
CA ILE A 304 21.32 -0.96 -25.27
C ILE A 304 21.44 0.56 -25.00
N ASP A 305 20.73 1.37 -25.80
CA ASP A 305 20.81 2.84 -25.83
C ASP A 305 20.48 3.48 -24.47
N ARG A 306 21.45 4.23 -23.90
CA ARG A 306 21.34 5.00 -22.64
C ARG A 306 20.09 5.87 -22.55
N LYS A 307 19.52 6.23 -23.69
CA LYS A 307 18.31 7.05 -23.80
C LYS A 307 17.08 6.36 -23.19
N GLN A 308 16.88 5.07 -23.44
CA GLN A 308 15.71 4.32 -22.97
C GLN A 308 15.75 4.08 -21.45
N GLN A 309 16.96 3.87 -20.90
CA GLN A 309 17.20 3.76 -19.45
C GLN A 309 16.90 5.06 -18.70
N ALA A 310 17.31 6.20 -19.27
CA ALA A 310 17.02 7.52 -18.71
C ALA A 310 15.51 7.82 -18.73
N GLU A 311 14.78 7.37 -19.75
CA GLU A 311 13.35 7.61 -19.90
C GLU A 311 12.50 6.87 -18.83
N ILE A 312 12.84 5.62 -18.48
CA ILE A 312 12.07 4.87 -17.46
C ILE A 312 12.41 5.33 -16.04
N SER A 313 13.70 5.56 -15.72
CA SER A 313 14.08 6.16 -14.44
C SER A 313 13.44 7.54 -14.26
N ALA A 314 13.38 8.33 -15.33
CA ALA A 314 12.67 9.60 -15.33
C ALA A 314 11.17 9.42 -15.09
N ALA A 315 10.51 8.40 -15.66
CA ALA A 315 9.09 8.14 -15.45
C ALA A 315 8.74 7.80 -13.99
N ILE A 316 9.52 6.93 -13.34
CA ILE A 316 9.35 6.58 -11.91
C ILE A 316 9.61 7.80 -11.03
N PHE A 317 10.70 8.52 -11.31
CA PHE A 317 11.03 9.74 -10.58
C PHE A 317 9.98 10.84 -10.78
N LEU A 318 9.38 10.93 -11.98
CA LEU A 318 8.31 11.87 -12.31
C LEU A 318 7.00 11.48 -11.63
N ALA A 319 6.68 10.19 -11.52
CA ALA A 319 5.53 9.70 -10.77
C ALA A 319 5.68 10.01 -9.27
N ALA A 320 6.84 9.71 -8.69
CA ALA A 320 7.13 10.02 -7.29
C ALA A 320 7.14 11.54 -7.02
N LYS A 321 7.69 12.35 -7.94
CA LYS A 321 7.58 13.81 -7.89
C LYS A 321 6.15 14.31 -8.05
N GLY A 322 5.34 13.65 -8.87
CA GLY A 322 3.92 13.94 -9.06
C GLY A 322 3.17 13.77 -7.75
N ILE A 323 3.36 12.63 -7.07
CA ILE A 323 2.83 12.38 -5.73
C ILE A 323 3.32 13.46 -4.77
N ALA A 324 4.63 13.77 -4.76
CA ALA A 324 5.21 14.80 -3.90
C ALA A 324 4.70 16.22 -4.13
N ALA A 325 4.34 16.55 -5.37
CA ALA A 325 3.77 17.84 -5.75
C ALA A 325 2.31 17.91 -5.31
N THR A 326 1.53 16.85 -5.55
CA THR A 326 0.14 16.72 -5.09
C THR A 326 0.05 16.81 -3.57
N THR A 327 0.89 16.09 -2.82
CA THR A 327 0.97 16.18 -1.36
C THR A 327 1.28 17.60 -0.86
N ARG A 328 2.21 18.31 -1.50
CA ARG A 328 2.56 19.70 -1.12
C ARG A 328 1.42 20.68 -1.38
N LEU A 329 0.66 20.46 -2.47
CA LEU A 329 -0.52 21.24 -2.79
C LEU A 329 -1.66 20.95 -1.80
N LEU A 330 -1.93 19.68 -1.51
CA LEU A 330 -2.92 19.27 -0.51
C LEU A 330 -2.60 19.81 0.89
N ARG A 331 -1.33 19.84 1.30
CA ARG A 331 -0.90 20.36 2.62
C ARG A 331 -0.90 21.88 2.72
N ARG A 332 -0.79 22.63 1.62
CA ARG A 332 -0.89 24.09 1.61
C ARG A 332 -2.34 24.60 1.64
N SER A 333 -3.29 23.84 1.11
CA SER A 333 -4.59 24.41 0.73
C SER A 333 -5.75 24.13 1.67
N GLY A 334 -5.70 23.16 2.60
CA GLY A 334 -6.82 22.91 3.52
C GLY A 334 -8.21 22.73 2.85
N LEU A 335 -8.25 22.37 1.56
CA LEU A 335 -9.33 22.47 0.56
C LEU A 335 -9.67 23.89 0.04
N ASP A 336 -9.10 24.24 -1.14
CA ASP A 336 -9.80 24.80 -2.31
C ASP A 336 -8.77 25.02 -3.44
N LEU A 337 -8.62 24.02 -4.32
CA LEU A 337 -7.79 24.18 -5.52
C LEU A 337 -8.56 24.99 -6.54
N ASN A 338 -7.99 26.11 -6.98
CA ASN A 338 -8.54 26.86 -8.11
C ASN A 338 -8.43 26.02 -9.40
N ASP A 339 -9.22 26.37 -10.42
CA ASP A 339 -9.31 25.58 -11.65
C ASP A 339 -7.97 25.42 -12.36
N GLU A 340 -7.07 26.40 -12.23
CA GLU A 340 -5.73 26.34 -12.83
C GLU A 340 -4.81 25.33 -12.14
N GLU A 341 -4.82 25.29 -10.81
CA GLU A 341 -4.06 24.34 -10.00
C GLU A 341 -4.59 22.91 -10.17
N ARG A 342 -5.91 22.76 -10.25
CA ARG A 342 -6.59 21.49 -10.54
C ARG A 342 -6.23 20.97 -11.94
N ASN A 343 -6.28 21.84 -12.95
CA ASN A 343 -5.92 21.47 -14.31
C ASN A 343 -4.44 21.13 -14.45
N LYS A 344 -3.54 21.83 -13.75
CA LYS A 344 -2.11 21.47 -13.70
C LYS A 344 -1.87 20.10 -13.06
N LEU A 345 -2.60 19.76 -12.00
CA LEU A 345 -2.53 18.45 -11.38
C LEU A 345 -3.07 17.35 -12.31
N LEU A 346 -4.21 17.60 -12.97
CA LEU A 346 -4.78 16.68 -13.94
C LEU A 346 -3.84 16.48 -15.14
N ASP A 347 -3.22 17.54 -15.64
CA ASP A 347 -2.28 17.48 -16.76
C ASP A 347 -0.99 16.71 -16.40
N ILE A 348 -0.50 16.85 -15.16
CA ILE A 348 0.61 16.05 -14.64
C ILE A 348 0.21 14.57 -14.57
N VAL A 349 -0.97 14.26 -14.01
CA VAL A 349 -1.47 12.88 -13.91
C VAL A 349 -1.75 12.27 -15.29
N GLU A 350 -2.34 13.03 -16.21
CA GLU A 350 -2.59 12.60 -17.59
C GLU A 350 -1.28 12.36 -18.34
N THR A 351 -0.32 13.27 -18.24
CA THR A 351 1.02 13.11 -18.84
C THR A 351 1.73 11.87 -18.31
N LEU A 352 1.60 11.59 -17.01
CA LEU A 352 2.14 10.38 -16.38
C LEU A 352 1.42 9.11 -16.87
N SER A 353 0.10 9.15 -17.07
CA SER A 353 -0.68 8.01 -17.56
C SER A 353 -0.50 7.73 -19.06
N GLN A 354 -0.30 8.76 -19.88
CA GLN A 354 -0.13 8.63 -21.33
C GLN A 354 1.26 8.09 -21.70
N ASN A 355 2.28 8.32 -20.88
CA ASN A 355 3.61 7.76 -21.10
C ASN A 355 3.67 6.23 -20.86
N GLN A 356 2.71 5.62 -20.15
CA GLN A 356 2.58 4.15 -20.10
C GLN A 356 2.21 3.54 -21.45
N VAL A 357 1.50 4.28 -22.33
CA VAL A 357 1.02 3.73 -23.61
C VAL A 357 2.17 3.64 -24.63
N LYS A 358 3.15 4.55 -24.57
CA LYS A 358 4.31 4.55 -25.48
C LYS A 358 5.39 3.51 -25.15
N LEU A 359 5.40 2.95 -23.95
CA LEU A 359 6.33 1.88 -23.54
C LEU A 359 5.84 0.48 -23.94
N SER A 360 4.63 0.38 -24.53
CA SER A 360 4.00 -0.87 -24.97
C SER A 360 3.89 -1.02 -26.49
N GLN A 361 4.57 -0.14 -27.24
CA GLN A 361 4.77 -0.21 -28.70
C GLN A 361 6.26 -0.18 -29.00
#